data_AF-A0A8T7GLN0-F1
#
_entry.id   AF-A0A8T7GLN0-F1
#
_cell.length_a   1.000
_cell.length_b   1.000
_cell.length_c   1.000
_cell.angle_alpha   90.00
_cell.angle_beta   90.00
_cell.angle_gamma   90.00
#
_symmetry.space_group_name_H-M   'P 1'
#
loop_
_entity.id
_entity.type
_entity.pdbx_description
1 polymer ?
#
loop_
_entity_poly.entity_id
_entity_poly.type
_entity_poly.pdbx_seq_one_letter_code
_entity_poly.pdbx_strand_id
1 'polypeptide(L)'
;VALANDPPLIVADEPTGELDLATGERIVRLLLEQSREHGKTVIMTTHDPRVARMAERVVLIEDGRIRGSYEPRSIAAATAQGEIEAERLIVEHLRRMLEDTRERLRRLQRELAEGRITLDQAVAEYQRLRSLEEALVEELARLGAGVEALKG
;
A
#
# COMPACT_ATOMS: atom_id res chain seq x y z
N VAL A 1 14.32 -12.58 23.38
CA VAL A 1 15.19 -11.58 24.05
C VAL A 1 15.99 -10.87 22.97
N ALA A 2 15.57 -9.67 22.54
CA ALA A 2 16.16 -8.94 21.41
C ALA A 2 16.92 -7.65 21.81
N LEU A 3 16.76 -7.16 23.05
CA LEU A 3 17.32 -5.88 23.51
C LEU A 3 18.61 -5.99 24.34
N ALA A 4 19.12 -7.19 24.61
CA ALA A 4 20.17 -7.40 25.62
C ALA A 4 21.60 -6.95 25.21
N ASN A 5 21.87 -6.70 23.92
CA ASN A 5 23.22 -6.43 23.38
C ASN A 5 23.34 -5.11 22.61
N ASP A 6 22.48 -4.13 22.90
CA ASP A 6 22.46 -2.83 22.21
C ASP A 6 22.61 -2.92 20.68
N PRO A 7 21.78 -3.72 19.99
CA PRO A 7 22.00 -4.01 18.59
C PRO A 7 21.72 -2.77 17.73
N PRO A 8 22.48 -2.56 16.62
CA PRO A 8 22.21 -1.48 15.68
C PRO A 8 20.93 -1.71 14.86
N LEU A 9 20.39 -2.94 14.85
CA LEU A 9 19.16 -3.32 14.15
C LEU A 9 18.22 -4.06 15.11
N ILE A 10 16.98 -3.60 15.19
CA ILE A 10 15.88 -4.25 15.90
C ILE A 10 14.86 -4.70 14.87
N VAL A 11 14.55 -6.00 14.85
CA VAL A 11 13.48 -6.57 14.05
C VAL A 11 12.38 -7.05 14.98
N ALA A 12 11.15 -6.62 14.74
CA ALA A 12 9.98 -7.02 15.52
C ALA A 12 8.90 -7.59 14.59
N ASP A 13 8.50 -8.83 14.82
CA ASP A 13 7.39 -9.44 14.11
C ASP A 13 6.11 -9.21 14.91
N GLU A 14 5.16 -8.45 14.35
CA GLU A 14 3.88 -8.10 14.98
C GLU A 14 4.03 -7.67 16.47
N PRO A 15 4.74 -6.57 16.77
CA PRO A 15 5.12 -6.19 18.15
C PRO A 15 3.95 -5.87 19.08
N THR A 16 2.74 -5.75 18.53
CA THR A 16 1.50 -5.45 19.25
C THR A 16 0.53 -6.63 19.28
N GLY A 17 0.92 -7.80 18.78
CA GLY A 17 0.09 -9.00 18.81
C GLY A 17 -0.37 -9.34 20.23
N GLU A 18 -1.66 -9.63 20.38
CA GLU A 18 -2.32 -9.99 21.67
C GLU A 18 -2.40 -8.87 22.73
N LEU A 19 -1.92 -7.65 22.44
CA LEU A 19 -1.94 -6.52 23.38
C LEU A 19 -3.15 -5.61 23.14
N ASP A 20 -3.64 -4.98 24.21
CA ASP A 20 -4.65 -3.94 24.11
C ASP A 20 -4.11 -2.70 23.38
N LEU A 21 -5.02 -1.88 22.84
CA LEU A 21 -4.69 -0.73 22.00
C LEU A 21 -3.67 0.22 22.64
N ALA A 22 -3.87 0.57 23.91
CA ALA A 22 -3.03 1.55 24.59
C ALA A 22 -1.63 0.99 24.89
N THR A 23 -1.56 -0.29 25.27
CA THR A 23 -0.30 -0.99 25.51
C THR A 23 0.48 -1.21 24.21
N GLY A 24 -0.19 -1.60 23.13
CA GLY A 24 0.41 -1.78 21.80
C GLY A 24 1.06 -0.49 21.28
N GLU A 25 0.35 0.65 21.34
CA GLU A 25 0.92 1.94 20.94
C GLU A 25 2.16 2.31 21.76
N ARG A 26 2.17 1.99 23.06
CA ARG A 26 3.30 2.29 23.93
C ARG A 26 4.54 1.49 23.54
N ILE A 27 4.39 0.20 23.21
CA ILE A 27 5.51 -0.62 22.72
C ILE A 27 6.07 -0.05 21.41
N VAL A 28 5.20 0.33 20.48
CA VAL A 28 5.64 0.90 19.19
C VAL A 28 6.37 2.22 19.40
N ARG A 29 5.90 3.09 20.31
CA ARG A 29 6.62 4.33 20.66
C ARG A 29 8.03 4.05 21.19
N LEU A 30 8.17 3.09 22.10
CA LEU A 30 9.47 2.71 22.64
C LEU A 30 10.41 2.21 21.53
N LEU A 31 9.91 1.41 20.59
CA LEU A 31 10.69 0.96 19.43
C LEU A 31 11.12 2.16 18.55
N LEU A 32 10.23 3.12 18.30
CA LEU A 32 10.56 4.30 17.50
C LEU A 32 11.54 5.25 18.21
N GLU A 33 11.46 5.37 19.54
CA GLU A 33 12.44 6.11 20.35
C GLU A 33 13.84 5.50 20.24
N GLN A 34 13.95 4.17 20.19
CA GLN A 34 15.22 3.50 19.89
C GLN A 34 15.80 3.91 18.53
N SER A 35 14.94 4.10 17.53
CA SER A 35 15.36 4.59 16.21
C SER A 35 15.82 6.04 16.25
N ARG A 36 14.99 6.92 16.81
CA ARG A 36 15.16 8.38 16.75
C ARG A 36 16.24 8.91 17.69
N GLU A 37 16.31 8.39 18.90
CA GLU A 37 17.19 8.93 19.95
C GLU A 37 18.50 8.16 20.05
N HIS A 38 18.47 6.86 19.72
CA HIS A 38 19.62 5.96 19.87
C HIS A 38 20.23 5.54 18.52
N GLY A 39 19.74 6.07 17.40
CA GLY A 39 20.29 5.83 16.06
C GLY A 39 20.18 4.39 15.57
N LYS A 40 19.27 3.60 16.15
CA LYS A 40 19.06 2.20 15.76
C LYS A 40 18.20 2.13 14.51
N THR A 41 18.37 1.08 13.71
CA THR A 41 17.42 0.76 12.65
C THR A 41 16.34 -0.13 13.22
N VAL A 42 15.07 0.19 12.99
CA VAL A 42 13.93 -0.63 13.42
C VAL A 42 13.14 -1.08 12.21
N ILE A 43 12.95 -2.39 12.08
CA ILE A 43 12.06 -3.00 11.09
C ILE A 43 10.97 -3.73 11.85
N MET A 44 9.72 -3.41 11.56
CA MET A 44 8.59 -4.11 12.13
C MET A 44 7.58 -4.52 11.06
N THR A 45 6.97 -5.69 11.24
CA THR A 45 5.79 -6.12 10.48
C THR A 45 4.55 -5.76 11.29
N THR A 46 3.50 -5.34 10.61
CA THR A 46 2.20 -5.12 11.25
C THR A 46 1.09 -5.18 10.22
N HIS A 47 -0.03 -5.78 10.62
CA HIS A 47 -1.31 -5.64 9.92
C HIS A 47 -2.13 -4.45 10.44
N ASP A 48 -1.68 -3.73 11.47
CA ASP A 48 -2.36 -2.57 12.03
C ASP A 48 -1.93 -1.27 11.33
N PRO A 49 -2.83 -0.62 10.55
CA PRO A 49 -2.52 0.64 9.88
C PRO A 49 -2.12 1.77 10.84
N ARG A 50 -2.57 1.73 12.10
CA ARG A 50 -2.21 2.74 13.12
C ARG A 50 -0.74 2.63 13.48
N VAL A 51 -0.24 1.42 13.66
CA VAL A 51 1.18 1.14 13.92
C VAL A 51 2.02 1.51 12.70
N ALA A 52 1.57 1.14 11.50
CA ALA A 52 2.24 1.51 10.24
C ALA A 52 2.38 3.04 10.07
N ARG A 53 1.41 3.83 10.53
CA ARG A 53 1.47 5.32 10.49
C ARG A 53 2.52 5.92 11.42
N MET A 54 2.91 5.22 12.47
CA MET A 54 3.91 5.71 13.41
C MET A 54 5.34 5.54 12.87
N ALA A 55 5.52 4.64 11.89
CA ALA A 55 6.80 4.42 11.22
C ALA A 55 7.22 5.63 10.39
N GLU A 56 8.50 5.65 9.98
CA GLU A 56 9.03 6.68 9.07
C GLU A 56 8.84 6.31 7.59
N ARG A 57 8.76 5.01 7.29
CA ARG A 57 8.52 4.47 5.95
C ARG A 57 7.69 3.18 6.04
N VAL A 58 6.77 2.99 5.11
CA VAL A 58 5.94 1.78 5.02
C VAL A 58 6.22 1.05 3.72
N VAL A 59 6.41 -0.26 3.78
CA VAL A 59 6.62 -1.12 2.59
C VAL A 59 5.50 -2.15 2.55
N LEU A 60 4.76 -2.19 1.45
CA LEU A 60 3.70 -3.19 1.24
C LEU A 60 4.31 -4.44 0.62
N ILE A 61 4.08 -5.58 1.28
CA ILE A 61 4.46 -6.90 0.78
C ILE A 61 3.17 -7.70 0.57
N GLU A 62 3.04 -8.29 -0.62
CA GLU A 62 1.92 -9.14 -1.00
C GLU A 62 2.46 -10.31 -1.82
N ASP A 63 2.02 -11.53 -1.54
CA ASP A 63 2.50 -12.77 -2.19
C ASP A 63 4.04 -12.90 -2.20
N GLY A 64 4.68 -12.47 -1.12
CA GLY A 64 6.15 -12.48 -0.99
C GLY A 64 6.88 -11.48 -1.88
N ARG A 65 6.17 -10.53 -2.51
CA ARG A 65 6.74 -9.48 -3.36
C ARG A 65 6.49 -8.10 -2.78
N ILE A 66 7.49 -7.23 -2.89
CA ILE A 66 7.32 -5.81 -2.57
C ILE A 66 6.47 -5.18 -3.67
N ARG A 67 5.29 -4.67 -3.28
CA ARG A 67 4.37 -3.97 -4.18
C ARG A 67 4.67 -2.48 -4.27
N GLY A 68 5.16 -1.88 -3.19
CA GLY A 68 5.49 -0.46 -3.16
C GLY A 68 6.01 0.02 -1.81
N SER A 69 6.50 1.26 -1.81
CA SER A 69 6.88 2.01 -0.61
C SER A 69 5.99 3.24 -0.50
N TYR A 70 5.51 3.51 0.72
CA TYR A 70 4.48 4.50 0.99
C TYR A 70 4.88 5.40 2.16
N GLU A 71 4.41 6.63 2.10
CA GLU A 71 4.51 7.59 3.18
C GLU A 71 3.52 7.21 4.30
N PRO A 72 3.90 7.24 5.58
CA PRO A 72 3.00 6.86 6.69
C PRO A 72 1.67 7.64 6.67
N ARG A 73 1.71 8.93 6.33
CA ARG A 73 0.50 9.77 6.16
C ARG A 73 -0.44 9.31 5.04
N SER A 74 0.02 8.53 4.07
CA SER A 74 -0.82 7.97 3.01
C SER A 74 -1.64 6.76 3.47
N ILE A 75 -1.35 6.23 4.68
CA ILE A 75 -2.06 5.13 5.34
C ILE A 75 -3.26 5.64 6.18
N ALA A 76 -3.63 6.94 6.04
CA ALA A 76 -4.30 7.71 7.09
C ALA A 76 -5.73 7.34 7.53
N ALA A 77 -6.62 6.75 6.74
CA ALA A 77 -8.04 6.94 7.06
C ALA A 77 -8.73 5.88 7.93
N ALA A 78 -8.07 5.21 8.88
CA ALA A 78 -8.74 4.14 9.64
C ALA A 78 -8.81 4.34 11.16
N THR A 79 -9.95 4.83 11.70
CA THR A 79 -10.49 4.50 13.06
C THR A 79 -11.99 4.85 13.23
N ALA A 80 -12.83 3.85 13.56
CA ALA A 80 -14.26 3.85 13.99
C ALA A 80 -15.30 4.59 13.13
N GLN A 81 -15.13 5.89 12.82
CA GLN A 81 -15.68 6.53 11.62
C GLN A 81 -14.77 6.31 10.40
N GLY A 82 -13.57 5.81 10.65
CA GLY A 82 -12.58 5.48 9.65
C GLY A 82 -12.57 4.03 9.17
N GLU A 83 -13.47 3.13 9.59
CA GLU A 83 -13.69 1.96 8.71
C GLU A 83 -14.27 2.45 7.37
N ILE A 84 -15.24 3.36 7.43
CA ILE A 84 -15.83 4.03 6.27
C ILE A 84 -14.80 4.95 5.56
N GLU A 85 -14.00 5.72 6.31
CA GLU A 85 -12.97 6.59 5.71
C GLU A 85 -11.78 5.78 5.13
N ALA A 86 -11.43 4.61 5.70
CA ALA A 86 -10.33 3.76 5.21
C ALA A 86 -10.75 3.04 3.96
N GLU A 87 -11.95 2.46 3.96
CA GLU A 87 -12.58 1.92 2.78
C GLU A 87 -12.66 3.00 1.70
N ARG A 88 -13.05 4.23 2.05
CA ARG A 88 -13.05 5.37 1.14
C ARG A 88 -11.65 5.71 0.59
N LEU A 89 -10.60 5.73 1.41
CA LEU A 89 -9.24 5.98 0.92
C LEU A 89 -8.69 4.84 0.06
N ILE A 90 -8.99 3.59 0.41
CA ILE A 90 -8.64 2.41 -0.40
C ILE A 90 -9.34 2.52 -1.75
N VAL A 91 -10.64 2.83 -1.76
CA VAL A 91 -11.42 3.06 -2.97
C VAL A 91 -10.86 4.23 -3.79
N GLU A 92 -10.52 5.36 -3.17
CA GLU A 92 -9.89 6.49 -3.86
C GLU A 92 -8.50 6.15 -4.43
N HIS A 93 -7.73 5.30 -3.75
CA HIS A 93 -6.45 4.82 -4.24
C HIS A 93 -6.60 3.89 -5.43
N LEU A 94 -7.48 2.88 -5.33
CA LEU A 94 -7.80 1.95 -6.41
C LEU A 94 -8.34 2.69 -7.64
N ARG A 95 -9.16 3.73 -7.45
CA ARG A 95 -9.61 4.62 -8.53
C ARG A 95 -8.47 5.34 -9.22
N ARG A 96 -7.52 5.91 -8.47
CA ARG A 96 -6.32 6.55 -9.03
C ARG A 96 -5.46 5.56 -9.81
N MET A 97 -5.21 4.38 -9.26
CA MET A 97 -4.47 3.31 -9.96
C MET A 97 -5.18 2.88 -11.25
N LEU A 98 -6.51 2.82 -11.25
CA LEU A 98 -7.31 2.49 -12.42
C LEU A 98 -7.23 3.57 -13.50
N GLU A 99 -7.31 4.84 -13.11
CA GLU A 99 -7.15 5.99 -14.02
C GLU A 99 -5.76 5.99 -14.67
N ASP A 100 -4.69 5.83 -13.88
CA ASP A 100 -3.32 5.74 -14.37
C ASP A 100 -3.14 4.57 -15.35
N THR A 101 -3.71 3.41 -15.01
CA THR A 101 -3.65 2.21 -15.86
C THR A 101 -4.37 2.45 -17.19
N ARG A 102 -5.56 3.06 -17.16
CA ARG A 102 -6.31 3.44 -18.36
C ARG A 102 -5.59 4.48 -19.20
N GLU A 103 -4.93 5.45 -18.58
CA GLU A 103 -4.12 6.43 -19.32
C GLU A 103 -2.94 5.76 -20.02
N ARG A 104 -2.26 4.82 -19.35
CA ARG A 104 -1.20 4.02 -19.97
C ARG A 104 -1.71 3.19 -21.14
N LEU A 105 -2.88 2.55 -21.02
CA LEU A 105 -3.54 1.85 -22.12
C LEU A 105 -3.83 2.78 -23.30
N ARG A 106 -4.44 3.94 -23.05
CA ARG A 106 -4.71 4.95 -24.09
C ARG A 106 -3.43 5.43 -24.76
N ARG A 107 -2.37 5.65 -23.99
CA ARG A 107 -1.06 6.04 -24.52
C ARG A 107 -0.48 4.95 -25.41
N LEU A 108 -0.47 3.70 -24.95
CA LEU A 108 0.02 2.55 -25.71
C LEU A 108 -0.76 2.37 -27.02
N GLN A 109 -2.09 2.52 -26.97
CA GLN A 109 -2.94 2.48 -28.16
C GLN A 109 -2.67 3.63 -29.14
N ARG A 110 -2.44 4.85 -28.65
CA ARG A 110 -2.04 5.99 -29.50
C ARG A 110 -0.70 5.75 -30.16
N GLU A 111 0.30 5.31 -29.41
CA GLU A 111 1.64 5.02 -29.94
C GLU A 111 1.58 3.91 -31.01
N LEU A 112 0.72 2.90 -30.83
CA LEU A 112 0.47 1.87 -31.84
C LEU A 112 -0.23 2.44 -33.09
N ALA A 113 -1.25 3.28 -32.91
CA ALA A 113 -1.99 3.91 -34.01
C ALA A 113 -1.15 4.90 -34.83
N GLU A 114 -0.22 5.60 -34.17
CA GLU A 114 0.75 6.50 -34.79
C GLU A 114 1.96 5.75 -35.40
N GLY A 115 2.02 4.41 -35.25
CA GLY A 115 3.12 3.58 -35.75
C GLY A 115 4.45 3.77 -35.01
N ARG A 116 4.44 4.33 -33.80
CA ARG A 116 5.63 4.52 -32.96
C ARG A 116 6.12 3.21 -32.32
N ILE A 117 5.21 2.25 -32.16
CA ILE A 117 5.49 0.88 -31.68
C ILE A 117 4.79 -0.14 -32.56
N THR A 118 5.30 -1.37 -32.62
CA THR A 118 4.65 -2.48 -33.34
C THR A 118 3.66 -3.23 -32.46
N LEU A 119 2.78 -4.03 -33.10
CA LEU A 119 1.84 -4.87 -32.37
C LEU A 119 2.56 -5.85 -31.43
N ASP A 120 3.61 -6.51 -31.89
CA ASP A 120 4.38 -7.46 -31.07
C ASP A 120 5.05 -6.79 -29.86
N GLN A 121 5.51 -5.54 -30.01
CA GLN A 121 6.06 -4.75 -28.91
C GLN A 121 5.00 -4.34 -27.90
N ALA A 122 3.76 -4.12 -28.35
CA ALA A 122 2.67 -3.64 -27.51
C ALA A 122 1.90 -4.77 -26.79
N VAL A 123 1.79 -5.97 -27.37
CA VAL A 123 0.92 -7.05 -26.89
C VAL A 123 1.15 -7.41 -25.42
N ALA A 124 2.41 -7.61 -25.01
CA ALA A 124 2.72 -8.01 -23.64
C ALA A 124 2.37 -6.92 -22.60
N GLU A 125 2.60 -5.65 -22.94
CA GLU A 125 2.27 -4.53 -22.06
C GLU A 125 0.76 -4.27 -22.04
N TYR A 126 0.10 -4.39 -23.20
CA TYR A 126 -1.36 -4.28 -23.31
C TYR A 126 -2.06 -5.35 -22.46
N GLN A 127 -1.65 -6.62 -22.57
CA GLN A 127 -2.19 -7.70 -21.75
C GLN A 127 -1.98 -7.45 -20.26
N ARG A 128 -0.76 -7.03 -19.84
CA ARG A 128 -0.49 -6.70 -18.43
C ARG A 128 -1.37 -5.58 -17.90
N LEU A 129 -1.44 -4.47 -18.63
CA LEU A 129 -2.25 -3.32 -18.23
C LEU A 129 -3.74 -3.67 -18.22
N ARG A 130 -4.19 -4.51 -19.16
CA ARG A 130 -5.58 -4.95 -19.22
C ARG A 130 -5.96 -5.86 -18.06
N SER A 131 -5.11 -6.83 -17.73
CA SER A 131 -5.32 -7.70 -16.55
C SER A 131 -5.29 -6.90 -15.25
N LEU A 132 -4.43 -5.88 -15.13
CA LEU A 132 -4.42 -4.98 -13.98
C LEU A 132 -5.70 -4.14 -13.90
N GLU A 133 -6.15 -3.60 -15.05
CA GLU A 133 -7.43 -2.87 -15.12
C GLU A 133 -8.60 -3.73 -14.64
N GLU A 134 -8.69 -4.97 -15.12
CA GLU A 134 -9.74 -5.92 -14.74
C GLU A 134 -9.70 -6.22 -13.23
N ALA A 135 -8.52 -6.50 -12.67
CA ALA A 135 -8.37 -6.75 -11.24
C ALA A 135 -8.76 -5.53 -10.38
N LEU A 136 -8.39 -4.32 -10.79
CA LEU A 136 -8.76 -3.08 -10.09
C LEU A 136 -10.27 -2.81 -10.14
N VAL A 137 -10.91 -3.09 -11.28
CA VAL A 137 -12.37 -2.96 -11.45
C VAL A 137 -13.11 -3.97 -10.58
N GLU A 138 -12.67 -5.22 -10.55
CA GLU A 138 -13.24 -6.25 -9.69
C GLU A 138 -13.11 -5.89 -8.21
N GLU A 139 -11.94 -5.40 -7.78
CA GLU A 139 -11.72 -4.99 -6.39
C GLU A 139 -12.61 -3.80 -5.99
N LEU A 140 -12.74 -2.80 -6.86
CA LEU A 140 -13.67 -1.68 -6.64
C LEU A 140 -15.13 -2.14 -6.56
N ALA A 141 -15.53 -3.13 -7.36
CA ALA A 141 -16.87 -3.70 -7.31
C ALA A 141 -17.11 -4.48 -6.00
N ARG A 142 -16.10 -5.23 -5.51
CA ARG A 142 -16.16 -5.94 -4.23
C ARG A 142 -16.37 -5.00 -3.05
N LEU A 143 -15.74 -3.82 -3.06
CA LEU A 143 -15.84 -2.80 -2.01
C LEU A 143 -17.13 -1.94 -2.09
N GLY A 144 -18.12 -2.32 -2.90
CA GLY A 144 -19.37 -1.58 -3.02
C GLY A 144 -19.23 -0.16 -3.59
N ALA A 145 -18.03 0.21 -4.06
CA ALA A 145 -17.72 1.49 -4.65
C ALA A 145 -18.17 1.50 -6.11
N GLY A 146 -19.50 1.55 -6.31
CA GLY A 146 -20.19 1.47 -7.59
C GLY A 146 -19.35 1.82 -8.82
N VAL A 147 -19.11 0.82 -9.67
CA VAL A 147 -18.48 0.96 -11.00
C VAL A 147 -19.39 1.74 -11.97
N GLU A 148 -20.61 2.08 -11.54
CA GLU A 148 -21.64 2.76 -12.33
C GLU A 148 -21.29 4.21 -12.70
N ALA A 149 -20.36 4.86 -12.00
CA ALA A 149 -19.96 6.25 -12.30
C ALA A 149 -18.90 6.40 -13.42
N LEU A 150 -18.39 5.31 -14.00
CA LEU A 150 -17.28 5.35 -14.97
C LEU A 150 -17.61 4.72 -16.34
N LYS A 151 -18.90 4.51 -16.64
CA LYS A 151 -19.40 4.10 -17.97
C LYS A 151 -19.83 5.30 -18.85
N GLY A 152 -19.18 6.45 -18.68
CA GLY A 152 -19.32 7.62 -19.56
C GLY A 152 -18.28 7.62 -20.65
#